data_AF-A0A1A3NW07-F1
#
_entry.id   AF-A0A1A3NW07-F1
#
_cell.length_a   1.000
_cell.length_b   1.000
_cell.length_c   1.000
_cell.angle_alpha   90.00
_cell.angle_beta   90.00
_cell.angle_gamma   90.00
#
_symmetry.space_group_name_H-M   'P 1'
#
loop_
_entity.id
_entity.type
_entity.pdbx_description
1 polymer ?
#
loop_
_entity_poly.entity_id
_entity_poly.type
_entity_poly.pdbx_seq_one_letter_code
_entity_poly.pdbx_strand_id
1 'polypeptide(L)'
;MVPRGQLGGAGPFDQWPLGLGFERFYGFLRGDANQWAPELIRDNSFVEAPTRDGYHLTEDLADEAIRMVLNQQAGAPGKPFFLYFATGAMHSPHHVDRSWADAYAGRFDDGWDRWRDALFARQLESGVVPAATTLTPRPSWVPAWDSLSADERRLYARMHEVYAGFLSHTDAQIGRVVAALDRIGQLENTLIFVLSDNGASAEGGVTGTVNEHRFTHRIRDNLADNLALLDDWGGTDTYPHYAWGWAWAGNTPFRLWKRYTWLGGTRVPFIAYWPKHIRDGGGVRPQFGHAIDLLPTVLDACGVRAPEAVDGITQTPVQGASLLPTLTDPSAPDPRSVQYFEMLGSRAIFVDGWKATTDHVSTGLMDEDLLLPGSRDFDQDTWSLFDLDEDFSESHDVAAEHPDLLERLKRQWSAEADANNVLPLLDSLVGRLAAFVPPQYPIGQTVTLYPQAGPVSDEAIPLLAGGGRIIADVEVADSAPSGVLFAIGDHNGGLAGYVVDGRLTVTLALPGGSLKVRASQPLPAGRHLVGCVLRLVSGGVRAEAVVNDAVVATATSEHTLPFVWQHGGTRITLGYDRGLTVSRDYQPPFAWNGALHSVTVHGGDSEPNQLEALRGALTAD
;
A
#
# COMPACT_ATOMS: atom_id res chain seq x y z
N MET A 1 0.83 4.83 10.99
CA MET A 1 1.81 3.80 10.57
C MET A 1 2.84 3.65 11.66
N VAL A 2 3.28 2.41 11.94
CA VAL A 2 4.37 2.16 12.89
C VAL A 2 5.68 2.68 12.29
N PRO A 3 6.49 3.47 13.02
CA PRO A 3 7.79 3.93 12.51
C PRO A 3 8.70 2.76 12.13
N ARG A 4 9.47 2.88 11.04
CA ARG A 4 10.34 1.81 10.51
C ARG A 4 11.17 1.11 11.59
N GLY A 5 11.85 1.89 12.44
CA GLY A 5 12.72 1.36 13.51
C GLY A 5 11.98 0.67 14.66
N GLN A 6 10.65 0.71 14.67
CA GLN A 6 9.78 0.10 15.67
C GLN A 6 8.95 -1.07 15.11
N LEU A 7 9.14 -1.45 13.84
CA LEU A 7 8.46 -2.59 13.22
C LEU A 7 8.98 -3.95 13.72
N GLY A 8 10.09 -3.99 14.46
CA GLY A 8 10.69 -5.21 14.98
C GLY A 8 10.09 -5.69 16.30
N GLY A 9 10.31 -6.97 16.64
CA GLY A 9 9.87 -7.57 17.91
C GLY A 9 10.61 -7.07 19.16
N ALA A 10 11.50 -6.09 19.01
CA ALA A 10 12.24 -5.49 20.12
C ALA A 10 11.43 -4.41 20.88
N GLY A 11 10.33 -3.93 20.30
CA GLY A 11 9.62 -2.75 20.78
C GLY A 11 10.40 -1.44 20.57
N PRO A 12 9.89 -0.31 21.09
CA PRO A 12 8.64 -0.19 21.86
C PRO A 12 7.40 -0.49 21.00
N PHE A 13 6.31 -0.90 21.66
CA PHE A 13 5.02 -1.23 21.04
C PHE A 13 3.95 -0.15 21.30
N ASP A 14 4.37 1.03 21.73
CA ASP A 14 3.51 2.18 22.02
C ASP A 14 2.84 2.73 20.75
N GLN A 15 3.51 2.64 19.60
CA GLN A 15 2.95 3.00 18.29
C GLN A 15 2.27 1.83 17.57
N TRP A 16 2.25 0.64 18.17
CA TRP A 16 1.51 -0.51 17.63
C TRP A 16 0.03 -0.40 18.02
N PRO A 17 -0.89 -1.13 17.37
CA PRO A 17 -2.32 -1.01 17.64
C PRO A 17 -2.71 -1.14 19.12
N LEU A 18 -2.07 -2.06 19.85
CA LEU A 18 -2.32 -2.22 21.29
C LEU A 18 -1.83 -1.03 22.14
N GLY A 19 -0.76 -0.35 21.70
CA GLY A 19 -0.28 0.89 22.32
C GLY A 19 -1.16 2.12 22.03
N LEU A 20 -2.00 2.03 20.99
CA LEU A 20 -2.91 3.10 20.54
C LEU A 20 -4.38 2.83 20.89
N GLY A 21 -4.63 1.93 21.86
CA GLY A 21 -5.96 1.74 22.46
C GLY A 21 -6.75 0.51 21.99
N PHE A 22 -6.24 -0.29 21.05
CA PHE A 22 -6.89 -1.55 20.69
C PHE A 22 -6.63 -2.64 21.75
N GLU A 23 -7.67 -3.36 22.18
CA GLU A 23 -7.50 -4.47 23.12
C GLU A 23 -6.86 -5.71 22.46
N ARG A 24 -7.09 -5.90 21.15
CA ARG A 24 -6.59 -7.01 20.32
C ARG A 24 -6.25 -6.52 18.92
N PHE A 25 -5.29 -7.18 18.29
CA PHE A 25 -4.91 -6.89 16.90
C PHE A 25 -4.59 -8.17 16.13
N TYR A 26 -4.98 -8.20 14.86
CA TYR A 26 -4.55 -9.19 13.89
C TYR A 26 -4.52 -8.57 12.50
N GLY A 27 -3.38 -8.67 11.82
CA GLY A 27 -3.20 -8.10 10.48
C GLY A 27 -1.76 -7.74 10.21
N PHE A 28 -1.54 -6.73 9.38
CA PHE A 28 -0.22 -6.23 8.97
C PHE A 28 -0.05 -4.76 9.40
N LEU A 29 1.19 -4.30 9.56
CA LEU A 29 1.49 -2.95 10.09
C LEU A 29 1.88 -1.91 9.01
N ARG A 30 2.10 -2.37 7.77
CA ARG A 30 2.57 -1.56 6.63
C ARG A 30 1.43 -1.01 5.78
N GLY A 31 1.77 -0.29 4.71
CA GLY A 31 0.81 0.35 3.81
C GLY A 31 0.05 -0.60 2.89
N ASP A 32 0.64 -1.75 2.59
CA ASP A 32 0.06 -2.82 1.76
C ASP A 32 0.47 -4.20 2.30
N ALA A 33 0.01 -5.27 1.65
CA ALA A 33 0.37 -6.65 1.99
C ALA A 33 0.17 -7.57 0.78
N ASN A 34 1.06 -8.56 0.63
CA ASN A 34 0.83 -9.69 -0.27
C ASN A 34 -0.35 -10.52 0.26
N GLN A 35 -1.39 -10.74 -0.55
CA GLN A 35 -2.61 -11.43 -0.08
C GLN A 35 -2.44 -12.95 0.02
N TRP A 36 -1.42 -13.51 -0.63
CA TRP A 36 -1.08 -14.93 -0.64
C TRP A 36 -0.05 -15.31 0.44
N ALA A 37 0.90 -14.41 0.71
CA ALA A 37 1.98 -14.64 1.68
C ALA A 37 2.27 -13.39 2.54
N PRO A 38 1.30 -12.93 3.35
CA PRO A 38 1.44 -11.72 4.14
C PRO A 38 2.46 -11.85 5.28
N GLU A 39 2.95 -10.70 5.74
CA GLU A 39 3.58 -10.57 7.05
C GLU A 39 2.54 -10.19 8.11
N LEU A 40 2.33 -11.09 9.07
CA LEU A 40 1.24 -10.96 10.03
C LEU A 40 1.74 -10.76 11.46
N ILE A 41 0.99 -9.94 12.16
CA ILE A 41 1.11 -9.66 13.58
C ILE A 41 -0.18 -10.09 14.25
N ARG A 42 -0.05 -10.75 15.40
CA ARG A 42 -1.12 -10.90 16.37
C ARG A 42 -0.72 -10.18 17.64
N ASP A 43 -1.56 -9.24 18.05
CA ASP A 43 -1.31 -8.38 19.20
C ASP A 43 0.07 -7.68 19.04
N ASN A 44 1.09 -8.00 19.84
CA ASN A 44 2.46 -7.47 19.68
C ASN A 44 3.48 -8.57 19.33
N SER A 45 3.08 -9.55 18.51
CA SER A 45 3.94 -10.67 18.14
C SER A 45 3.75 -11.07 16.68
N PHE A 46 4.86 -11.31 15.98
CA PHE A 46 4.84 -11.90 14.66
C PHE A 46 4.22 -13.30 14.70
N VAL A 47 3.42 -13.61 13.70
CA VAL A 47 2.83 -14.94 13.49
C VAL A 47 3.00 -15.37 12.04
N GLU A 48 3.01 -16.67 11.81
CA GLU A 48 2.93 -17.21 10.46
C GLU A 48 1.51 -17.09 9.92
N ALA A 49 1.38 -16.84 8.62
CA ALA A 49 0.14 -17.08 7.91
C ALA A 49 -0.21 -18.58 7.97
N PRO A 50 -1.48 -18.95 8.16
CA PRO A 50 -1.93 -20.33 8.11
C PRO A 50 -1.51 -21.05 6.80
N THR A 51 -0.91 -22.23 6.93
CA THR A 51 -0.59 -23.09 5.80
C THR A 51 -1.83 -23.91 5.39
N ARG A 52 -2.68 -23.31 4.56
CA ARG A 52 -3.86 -23.97 3.98
C ARG A 52 -3.96 -23.73 2.49
N ASP A 53 -4.44 -24.73 1.75
CA ASP A 53 -4.74 -24.60 0.33
C ASP A 53 -5.78 -23.49 0.12
N GLY A 54 -5.54 -22.63 -0.86
CA GLY A 54 -6.41 -21.47 -1.13
C GLY A 54 -6.42 -20.43 -0.01
N TYR A 55 -5.32 -20.30 0.74
CA TYR A 55 -5.17 -19.20 1.69
C TYR A 55 -5.36 -17.84 0.98
N HIS A 56 -6.10 -16.93 1.60
CA HIS A 56 -6.19 -15.54 1.18
C HIS A 56 -6.36 -14.64 2.40
N LEU A 57 -5.59 -13.55 2.47
CA LEU A 57 -5.57 -12.64 3.63
C LEU A 57 -6.94 -12.10 4.01
N THR A 58 -7.75 -11.59 3.07
CA THR A 58 -9.10 -11.06 3.38
C THR A 58 -10.01 -12.06 4.08
N GLU A 59 -9.93 -13.35 3.75
CA GLU A 59 -10.72 -14.39 4.43
C GLU A 59 -10.25 -14.61 5.86
N ASP A 60 -8.93 -14.62 6.06
CA ASP A 60 -8.27 -14.79 7.35
C ASP A 60 -8.58 -13.62 8.29
N LEU A 61 -8.51 -12.38 7.77
CA LEU A 61 -8.93 -11.19 8.51
C LEU A 61 -10.40 -11.26 8.91
N ALA A 62 -11.28 -11.75 8.04
CA ALA A 62 -12.70 -11.89 8.36
C ALA A 62 -12.95 -12.98 9.43
N ASP A 63 -12.26 -14.11 9.33
CA ASP A 63 -12.30 -15.17 10.33
C ASP A 63 -11.86 -14.65 11.71
N GLU A 64 -10.78 -13.88 11.74
CA GLU A 64 -10.22 -13.31 12.97
C GLU A 64 -11.11 -12.21 13.55
N ALA A 65 -11.69 -11.33 12.72
CA ALA A 65 -12.68 -10.34 13.16
C ALA A 65 -13.90 -10.99 13.80
N ILE A 66 -14.47 -12.02 13.15
CA ILE A 66 -15.59 -12.80 13.69
C ILE A 66 -15.18 -13.46 15.02
N ARG A 67 -14.01 -14.11 15.06
CA ARG A 67 -13.48 -14.77 16.25
C ARG A 67 -13.33 -13.80 17.42
N MET A 68 -12.78 -12.60 17.18
CA MET A 68 -12.59 -11.58 18.21
C MET A 68 -13.93 -11.11 18.79
N VAL A 69 -14.92 -10.80 17.94
CA VAL A 69 -16.26 -10.39 18.40
C VAL A 69 -16.94 -11.50 19.18
N LEU A 70 -16.96 -12.72 18.67
CA LEU A 70 -17.60 -13.86 19.35
C LEU A 70 -16.94 -14.15 20.71
N ASN A 71 -15.61 -14.13 20.79
CA ASN A 71 -14.89 -14.34 22.04
C ASN A 71 -15.20 -13.24 23.07
N GLN A 72 -15.24 -11.98 22.65
CA GLN A 72 -15.58 -10.89 23.55
C GLN A 72 -17.01 -11.02 24.07
N GLN A 73 -17.97 -11.25 23.17
CA GLN A 73 -19.39 -11.36 23.56
C GLN A 73 -19.65 -12.59 24.45
N ALA A 74 -18.92 -13.69 24.26
CA ALA A 74 -18.99 -14.85 25.15
C ALA A 74 -18.31 -14.61 26.50
N GLY A 75 -17.15 -13.95 26.51
CA GLY A 75 -16.36 -13.70 27.72
C GLY A 75 -16.84 -12.52 28.58
N ALA A 76 -17.52 -11.56 27.98
CA ALA A 76 -18.08 -10.37 28.63
C ALA A 76 -19.44 -9.98 28.02
N PRO A 77 -20.50 -10.77 28.26
CA PRO A 77 -21.83 -10.48 27.72
C PRO A 77 -22.31 -9.06 28.06
N GLY A 78 -22.76 -8.31 27.06
CA GLY A 78 -23.24 -6.94 27.21
C GLY A 78 -22.16 -5.85 27.17
N LYS A 79 -20.86 -6.21 27.09
CA LYS A 79 -19.80 -5.24 26.78
C LYS A 79 -19.97 -4.80 25.31
N PRO A 80 -20.00 -3.49 24.99
CA PRO A 80 -19.98 -3.02 23.61
C PRO A 80 -18.59 -3.25 22.99
N PHE A 81 -18.52 -3.27 21.66
CA PHE A 81 -17.27 -3.43 20.92
C PHE A 81 -17.06 -2.31 19.91
N PHE A 82 -15.78 -2.03 19.63
CA PHE A 82 -15.32 -1.31 18.46
C PHE A 82 -14.50 -2.28 17.61
N LEU A 83 -14.86 -2.44 16.34
CA LEU A 83 -14.15 -3.29 15.39
C LEU A 83 -13.69 -2.42 14.22
N TYR A 84 -12.37 -2.32 14.03
CA TYR A 84 -11.79 -1.74 12.84
C TYR A 84 -11.36 -2.86 11.89
N PHE A 85 -12.19 -3.13 10.88
CA PHE A 85 -11.94 -4.16 9.88
C PHE A 85 -11.32 -3.53 8.63
N ALA A 86 -9.99 -3.38 8.64
CA ALA A 86 -9.21 -2.82 7.53
C ALA A 86 -8.58 -3.95 6.71
N THR A 87 -9.06 -4.16 5.50
CA THR A 87 -8.53 -5.17 4.56
C THR A 87 -7.36 -4.58 3.76
N GLY A 88 -6.43 -5.41 3.30
CA GLY A 88 -5.47 -5.01 2.26
C GLY A 88 -6.06 -4.97 0.84
N ALA A 89 -7.38 -5.11 0.72
CA ALA A 89 -8.03 -5.30 -0.56
C ALA A 89 -8.18 -4.02 -1.37
N MET A 90 -8.18 -4.19 -2.69
CA MET A 90 -8.19 -3.11 -3.69
C MET A 90 -6.97 -2.16 -3.63
N HIS A 91 -6.07 -2.32 -2.67
CA HIS A 91 -4.68 -1.95 -2.83
C HIS A 91 -3.98 -3.02 -3.68
N SER A 92 -2.94 -2.61 -4.38
CA SER A 92 -1.93 -3.50 -4.93
C SER A 92 -1.23 -4.30 -3.82
N PRO A 93 -0.81 -5.54 -4.10
CA PRO A 93 -1.05 -6.27 -5.32
C PRO A 93 -2.52 -6.68 -5.46
N HIS A 94 -3.08 -6.53 -6.66
CA HIS A 94 -4.44 -6.98 -6.94
C HIS A 94 -4.48 -8.51 -7.03
N HIS A 95 -4.57 -9.16 -5.87
CA HIS A 95 -4.56 -10.61 -5.73
C HIS A 95 -5.95 -11.12 -5.41
N VAL A 96 -6.40 -12.12 -6.17
CA VAL A 96 -7.64 -12.84 -5.90
C VAL A 96 -7.61 -14.18 -6.63
N ASP A 97 -8.31 -15.18 -6.10
CA ASP A 97 -8.43 -16.47 -6.79
C ASP A 97 -9.05 -16.28 -8.18
N ARG A 98 -8.52 -17.05 -9.14
CA ARG A 98 -8.90 -16.98 -10.54
C ARG A 98 -10.40 -17.10 -10.76
N SER A 99 -11.13 -17.88 -9.95
CA SER A 99 -12.58 -18.02 -10.09
C SER A 99 -13.35 -16.70 -9.89
N TRP A 100 -12.86 -15.81 -9.02
CA TRP A 100 -13.46 -14.49 -8.82
C TRP A 100 -13.16 -13.54 -9.98
N ALA A 101 -11.92 -13.57 -10.49
CA ALA A 101 -11.55 -12.77 -11.65
C ALA A 101 -12.28 -13.23 -12.93
N ASP A 102 -12.35 -14.53 -13.17
CA ASP A 102 -12.95 -15.13 -14.37
C ASP A 102 -14.48 -14.96 -14.40
N ALA A 103 -15.12 -14.68 -13.26
CA ALA A 103 -16.53 -14.26 -13.23
C ALA A 103 -16.78 -12.93 -13.97
N TYR A 104 -15.73 -12.14 -14.19
CA TYR A 104 -15.75 -10.88 -14.94
C TYR A 104 -15.22 -11.00 -16.37
N ALA A 105 -14.92 -12.21 -16.87
CA ALA A 105 -14.39 -12.42 -18.21
C ALA A 105 -15.19 -11.67 -19.30
N GLY A 106 -14.53 -10.79 -20.04
CA GLY A 106 -15.09 -10.00 -21.14
C GLY A 106 -15.99 -8.84 -20.71
N ARG A 107 -16.19 -8.61 -19.41
CA ARG A 107 -17.02 -7.50 -18.89
C ARG A 107 -16.40 -6.12 -19.13
N PHE A 108 -15.12 -6.08 -19.47
CA PHE A 108 -14.33 -4.86 -19.61
C PHE A 108 -13.69 -4.70 -21.00
N ASP A 109 -14.09 -5.53 -21.97
CA ASP A 109 -13.59 -5.48 -23.37
C ASP A 109 -13.95 -4.18 -24.10
N ASP A 110 -15.05 -3.55 -23.68
CA ASP A 110 -15.51 -2.25 -24.16
C ASP A 110 -14.61 -1.08 -23.70
N GLY A 111 -13.72 -1.33 -22.74
CA GLY A 111 -12.71 -0.38 -22.29
C GLY A 111 -13.16 0.67 -21.30
N TRP A 112 -12.17 1.38 -20.75
CA TRP A 112 -12.39 2.39 -19.71
C TRP A 112 -13.19 3.61 -20.17
N ASP A 113 -13.09 4.03 -21.45
CA ASP A 113 -13.85 5.17 -21.96
C ASP A 113 -15.37 4.88 -21.91
N ARG A 114 -15.81 3.77 -22.55
CA ARG A 114 -17.22 3.37 -22.54
C ARG A 114 -17.71 2.94 -21.17
N TRP A 115 -16.85 2.31 -20.38
CA TRP A 115 -17.19 1.90 -19.02
C TRP A 115 -17.43 3.13 -18.12
N ARG A 116 -16.60 4.18 -18.23
CA ARG A 116 -16.78 5.46 -17.52
C ARG A 116 -18.11 6.11 -17.87
N ASP A 117 -18.46 6.19 -19.16
CA ASP A 117 -19.74 6.75 -19.61
C ASP A 117 -20.93 5.97 -19.03
N ALA A 118 -20.86 4.63 -19.08
CA ALA A 118 -21.91 3.77 -18.55
C ALA A 118 -22.01 3.82 -17.02
N LEU A 119 -20.88 3.94 -16.31
CA LEU A 119 -20.86 4.13 -14.86
C LEU A 119 -21.49 5.48 -14.49
N PHE A 120 -21.10 6.56 -15.17
CA PHE A 120 -21.63 7.89 -14.92
C PHE A 120 -23.15 7.93 -15.11
N ALA A 121 -23.66 7.34 -16.19
CA ALA A 121 -25.10 7.22 -16.42
C ALA A 121 -25.83 6.50 -15.28
N ARG A 122 -25.25 5.41 -14.73
CA ARG A 122 -25.81 4.71 -13.57
C ARG A 122 -25.75 5.55 -12.29
N GLN A 123 -24.67 6.29 -12.07
CA GLN A 123 -24.53 7.17 -10.90
C GLN A 123 -25.57 8.30 -10.91
N LEU A 124 -25.87 8.85 -12.10
CA LEU A 124 -26.95 9.82 -12.29
C LEU A 124 -28.32 9.19 -12.05
N GLU A 125 -28.57 7.99 -12.61
CA GLU A 125 -29.83 7.26 -12.44
C GLU A 125 -30.10 6.91 -10.96
N SER A 126 -29.08 6.51 -10.21
CA SER A 126 -29.21 6.16 -8.79
C SER A 126 -29.22 7.39 -7.86
N GLY A 127 -28.95 8.58 -8.37
CA GLY A 127 -28.92 9.83 -7.60
C GLY A 127 -27.74 9.99 -6.64
N VAL A 128 -26.71 9.13 -6.72
CA VAL A 128 -25.47 9.30 -5.93
C VAL A 128 -24.60 10.42 -6.46
N VAL A 129 -24.77 10.76 -7.74
CA VAL A 129 -24.21 11.94 -8.38
C VAL A 129 -25.36 12.84 -8.81
N PRO A 130 -25.32 14.17 -8.53
CA PRO A 130 -26.38 15.10 -8.92
C PRO A 130 -26.63 15.10 -10.44
N ALA A 131 -27.89 15.22 -10.85
CA ALA A 131 -28.31 15.12 -12.26
C ALA A 131 -27.65 16.15 -13.20
N ALA A 132 -27.27 17.32 -12.67
CA ALA A 132 -26.63 18.40 -13.43
C ALA A 132 -25.09 18.26 -13.53
N THR A 133 -24.51 17.20 -12.96
CA THR A 133 -23.06 16.99 -12.96
C THR A 133 -22.53 16.89 -14.39
N THR A 134 -21.38 17.51 -14.64
CA THR A 134 -20.66 17.36 -15.90
C THR A 134 -19.62 16.25 -15.78
N LEU A 135 -19.55 15.34 -16.75
CA LEU A 135 -18.49 14.34 -16.78
C LEU A 135 -17.17 15.00 -17.22
N THR A 136 -16.15 14.92 -16.37
CA THR A 136 -14.84 15.50 -16.69
C THR A 136 -14.21 14.79 -17.90
N PRO A 137 -13.51 15.54 -18.79
CA PRO A 137 -12.96 14.96 -20.01
C PRO A 137 -11.81 13.99 -19.71
N ARG A 138 -11.55 13.06 -20.64
CA ARG A 138 -10.34 12.24 -20.58
C ARG A 138 -9.10 13.13 -20.72
N PRO A 139 -8.13 13.05 -19.80
CA PRO A 139 -6.86 13.73 -19.98
C PRO A 139 -6.12 13.19 -21.21
N SER A 140 -5.44 14.07 -21.96
CA SER A 140 -4.72 13.67 -23.19
C SER A 140 -3.59 12.67 -22.95
N TRP A 141 -3.04 12.63 -21.74
CA TRP A 141 -1.99 11.71 -21.30
C TRP A 141 -2.51 10.35 -20.81
N VAL A 142 -3.83 10.16 -20.71
CA VAL A 142 -4.45 8.83 -20.60
C VAL A 142 -4.79 8.35 -22.01
N PRO A 143 -4.23 7.22 -22.50
CA PRO A 143 -4.55 6.72 -23.84
C PRO A 143 -6.06 6.48 -24.04
N ALA A 144 -6.56 6.77 -25.24
CA ALA A 144 -7.92 6.38 -25.61
C ALA A 144 -7.97 4.87 -25.83
N TRP A 145 -9.01 4.17 -25.34
CA TRP A 145 -9.12 2.72 -25.50
C TRP A 145 -9.03 2.26 -26.97
N ASP A 146 -9.69 2.98 -27.87
CA ASP A 146 -9.71 2.65 -29.31
C ASP A 146 -8.36 2.88 -30.01
N SER A 147 -7.45 3.63 -29.38
CA SER A 147 -6.09 3.84 -29.90
C SER A 147 -5.13 2.69 -29.58
N LEU A 148 -5.52 1.80 -28.67
CA LEU A 148 -4.69 0.69 -28.22
C LEU A 148 -4.59 -0.43 -29.26
N SER A 149 -3.54 -1.24 -29.16
CA SER A 149 -3.43 -2.51 -29.84
C SER A 149 -4.38 -3.58 -29.26
N ALA A 150 -4.54 -4.70 -29.96
CA ALA A 150 -5.35 -5.81 -29.45
C ALA A 150 -4.77 -6.43 -28.17
N ASP A 151 -3.43 -6.52 -28.08
CA ASP A 151 -2.76 -7.08 -26.92
C ASP A 151 -2.87 -6.15 -25.70
N GLU A 152 -2.76 -4.84 -25.89
CA GLU A 152 -3.01 -3.86 -24.82
C GLU A 152 -4.44 -3.94 -24.31
N ARG A 153 -5.44 -3.98 -25.19
CA ARG A 153 -6.84 -4.13 -24.77
C ARG A 153 -7.08 -5.42 -23.99
N ARG A 154 -6.52 -6.55 -24.46
CA ARG A 154 -6.62 -7.84 -23.77
C ARG A 154 -5.99 -7.78 -22.38
N LEU A 155 -4.78 -7.24 -22.27
CA LEU A 155 -4.07 -7.10 -21.01
C LEU A 155 -4.84 -6.20 -20.04
N TYR A 156 -5.22 -5.01 -20.49
CA TYR A 156 -5.86 -4.02 -19.63
C TYR A 156 -7.26 -4.44 -19.22
N ALA A 157 -8.02 -5.15 -20.06
CA ALA A 157 -9.29 -5.75 -19.63
C ALA A 157 -9.05 -6.74 -18.49
N ARG A 158 -8.08 -7.65 -18.61
CA ARG A 158 -7.75 -8.63 -17.57
C ARG A 158 -7.35 -7.96 -16.25
N MET A 159 -6.60 -6.86 -16.28
CA MET A 159 -6.24 -6.12 -15.08
C MET A 159 -7.48 -5.70 -14.26
N HIS A 160 -8.56 -5.28 -14.95
CA HIS A 160 -9.76 -4.81 -14.28
C HIS A 160 -10.73 -5.95 -13.93
N GLU A 161 -10.73 -7.07 -14.68
CA GLU A 161 -11.39 -8.32 -14.27
C GLU A 161 -10.89 -8.80 -12.91
N VAL A 162 -9.57 -8.78 -12.71
CA VAL A 162 -8.93 -9.16 -11.45
C VAL A 162 -9.27 -8.18 -10.34
N TYR A 163 -9.21 -6.87 -10.59
CA TYR A 163 -9.62 -5.85 -9.62
C TYR A 163 -11.10 -6.01 -9.20
N ALA A 164 -12.00 -6.21 -10.15
CA ALA A 164 -13.43 -6.40 -9.90
C ALA A 164 -13.70 -7.71 -9.14
N GLY A 165 -13.01 -8.79 -9.51
CA GLY A 165 -13.03 -10.06 -8.78
C GLY A 165 -12.59 -9.89 -7.33
N PHE A 166 -11.51 -9.13 -7.09
CA PHE A 166 -10.99 -8.87 -5.76
C PHE A 166 -11.96 -8.05 -4.91
N LEU A 167 -12.60 -7.04 -5.50
CA LEU A 167 -13.66 -6.27 -4.83
C LEU A 167 -14.85 -7.14 -4.44
N SER A 168 -15.34 -8.02 -5.33
CA SER A 168 -16.44 -8.95 -5.02
C SER A 168 -16.07 -9.99 -3.96
N HIS A 169 -14.84 -10.52 -4.00
CA HIS A 169 -14.34 -11.41 -2.96
C HIS A 169 -14.35 -10.72 -1.59
N THR A 170 -13.91 -9.46 -1.56
CA THR A 170 -13.87 -8.65 -0.34
C THR A 170 -15.27 -8.33 0.20
N ASP A 171 -16.20 -7.94 -0.68
CA ASP A 171 -17.62 -7.74 -0.33
C ASP A 171 -18.23 -9.00 0.29
N ALA A 172 -17.93 -10.18 -0.27
CA ALA A 172 -18.38 -11.45 0.31
C ALA A 172 -17.82 -11.67 1.74
N GLN A 173 -16.58 -11.25 2.02
CA GLN A 173 -15.99 -11.34 3.36
C GLN A 173 -16.61 -10.33 4.34
N ILE A 174 -16.89 -9.10 3.90
CA ILE A 174 -17.67 -8.13 4.69
C ILE A 174 -19.05 -8.73 5.03
N GLY A 175 -19.71 -9.36 4.06
CA GLY A 175 -20.97 -10.07 4.25
C GLY A 175 -20.89 -11.16 5.33
N ARG A 176 -19.79 -11.91 5.42
CA ARG A 176 -19.58 -12.91 6.49
C ARG A 176 -19.49 -12.28 7.88
N VAL A 177 -18.80 -11.15 8.01
CA VAL A 177 -18.69 -10.40 9.28
C VAL A 177 -20.08 -9.87 9.69
N VAL A 178 -20.79 -9.22 8.77
CA VAL A 178 -22.15 -8.70 9.01
C VAL A 178 -23.12 -9.83 9.40
N ALA A 179 -23.09 -10.95 8.68
CA ALA A 179 -23.93 -12.12 8.99
C ALA A 179 -23.59 -12.73 10.35
N ALA A 180 -22.33 -12.68 10.78
CA ALA A 180 -21.95 -13.13 12.11
C ALA A 180 -22.55 -12.23 13.20
N LEU A 181 -22.58 -10.91 13.01
CA LEU A 181 -23.23 -9.95 13.92
C LEU A 181 -24.74 -10.17 13.98
N ASP A 182 -25.38 -10.43 12.85
CA ASP A 182 -26.82 -10.72 12.78
C ASP A 182 -27.15 -12.01 13.56
N ARG A 183 -26.40 -13.08 13.32
CA ARG A 183 -26.57 -14.37 13.98
C ARG A 183 -26.52 -14.30 15.51
N ILE A 184 -25.72 -13.38 16.08
CA ILE A 184 -25.62 -13.17 17.53
C ILE A 184 -26.52 -12.04 18.04
N GLY A 185 -27.40 -11.49 17.19
CA GLY A 185 -28.35 -10.45 17.54
C GLY A 185 -27.73 -9.08 17.83
N GLN A 186 -26.52 -8.81 17.33
CA GLN A 186 -25.81 -7.54 17.56
C GLN A 186 -25.96 -6.54 16.39
N LEU A 187 -26.39 -6.98 15.21
CA LEU A 187 -26.43 -6.13 14.01
C LEU A 187 -27.31 -4.88 14.17
N GLU A 188 -28.51 -5.03 14.72
CA GLU A 188 -29.50 -3.94 14.85
C GLU A 188 -28.94 -2.70 15.59
N ASN A 189 -28.09 -2.92 16.59
CA ASN A 189 -27.51 -1.86 17.42
C ASN A 189 -26.06 -1.52 17.03
N THR A 190 -25.55 -2.05 15.92
CA THR A 190 -24.20 -1.75 15.43
C THR A 190 -24.25 -0.65 14.38
N LEU A 191 -23.49 0.43 14.59
CA LEU A 191 -23.21 1.43 13.56
C LEU A 191 -22.04 0.93 12.71
N ILE A 192 -22.29 0.69 11.43
CA ILE A 192 -21.28 0.23 10.46
C ILE A 192 -20.97 1.37 9.51
N PHE A 193 -19.68 1.66 9.36
CA PHE A 193 -19.15 2.52 8.31
C PHE A 193 -18.36 1.69 7.31
N VAL A 194 -18.63 1.90 6.02
CA VAL A 194 -17.81 1.37 4.92
C VAL A 194 -17.33 2.56 4.09
N LEU A 195 -16.02 2.67 3.92
CA LEU A 195 -15.38 3.72 3.15
C LEU A 195 -14.09 3.23 2.49
N SER A 196 -13.72 3.91 1.41
CA SER A 196 -12.34 3.85 0.90
C SER A 196 -11.49 4.90 1.61
N ASP A 197 -10.18 4.66 1.72
CA ASP A 197 -9.22 5.55 2.38
C ASP A 197 -8.74 6.69 1.47
N ASN A 198 -8.81 6.50 0.15
CA ASN A 198 -8.50 7.49 -0.89
C ASN A 198 -9.21 7.14 -2.21
N GLY A 199 -9.10 8.01 -3.22
CA GLY A 199 -9.51 7.65 -4.57
C GLY A 199 -8.70 6.49 -5.17
N ALA A 200 -9.07 6.06 -6.39
CA ALA A 200 -8.38 4.98 -7.11
C ALA A 200 -6.87 5.25 -7.22
N SER A 201 -6.03 4.22 -7.10
CA SER A 201 -4.58 4.35 -7.17
C SER A 201 -4.09 4.37 -8.62
N ALA A 202 -3.01 5.08 -8.91
CA ALA A 202 -2.41 5.17 -10.26
C ALA A 202 -0.96 4.66 -10.30
N GLU A 203 -0.57 3.84 -9.32
CA GLU A 203 0.82 3.40 -9.12
C GLU A 203 1.31 2.44 -10.21
N GLY A 204 0.39 1.78 -10.92
CA GLY A 204 0.72 0.94 -12.08
C GLY A 204 1.11 1.71 -13.36
N GLY A 205 1.07 3.05 -13.38
CA GLY A 205 1.52 3.81 -14.55
C GLY A 205 0.61 3.67 -15.77
N VAL A 206 1.11 4.11 -16.93
CA VAL A 206 0.34 4.13 -18.20
C VAL A 206 -0.09 2.72 -18.63
N THR A 207 0.75 1.71 -18.39
CA THR A 207 0.59 0.34 -18.92
C THR A 207 0.16 -0.68 -17.87
N GLY A 208 0.01 -0.27 -16.61
CA GLY A 208 -0.03 -1.22 -15.49
C GLY A 208 1.31 -1.92 -15.31
N THR A 209 1.40 -2.75 -14.27
CA THR A 209 2.62 -3.43 -13.87
C THR A 209 2.33 -4.82 -13.34
N VAL A 210 3.16 -5.79 -13.71
CA VAL A 210 3.19 -7.12 -13.07
C VAL A 210 3.84 -7.09 -11.70
N ASN A 211 4.59 -6.04 -11.36
CA ASN A 211 5.30 -5.93 -10.10
C ASN A 211 5.40 -4.47 -9.66
N GLU A 212 4.49 -4.07 -8.76
CA GLU A 212 4.41 -2.70 -8.26
C GLU A 212 5.70 -2.19 -7.63
N HIS A 213 6.59 -3.05 -7.14
CA HIS A 213 7.87 -2.57 -6.61
C HIS A 213 8.68 -1.78 -7.66
N ARG A 214 8.41 -1.92 -8.96
CA ARG A 214 9.00 -1.08 -10.02
C ARG A 214 8.70 0.42 -9.85
N PHE A 215 7.54 0.76 -9.29
CA PHE A 215 7.03 2.12 -9.11
C PHE A 215 7.99 3.01 -8.30
N THR A 216 8.41 2.58 -7.10
CA THR A 216 9.34 3.35 -6.24
C THR A 216 10.80 3.27 -6.71
N HIS A 217 11.08 2.44 -7.72
CA HIS A 217 12.41 2.23 -8.29
C HIS A 217 12.63 2.95 -9.62
N ARG A 218 11.64 3.75 -10.09
CA ARG A 218 11.65 4.45 -11.39
C ARG A 218 11.97 3.50 -12.56
N ILE A 219 11.50 2.25 -12.47
CA ILE A 219 11.59 1.27 -13.55
C ILE A 219 10.28 1.33 -14.32
N ARG A 220 10.36 1.55 -15.63
CA ARG A 220 9.18 1.57 -16.49
C ARG A 220 8.75 0.14 -16.79
N ASP A 221 7.45 -0.11 -16.70
CA ASP A 221 6.86 -1.34 -17.21
C ASP A 221 6.77 -1.36 -18.73
N ASN A 222 6.62 -2.57 -19.28
CA ASN A 222 6.44 -2.77 -20.69
C ASN A 222 5.41 -3.87 -20.96
N LEU A 223 4.80 -3.79 -22.14
CA LEU A 223 3.72 -4.69 -22.56
C LEU A 223 4.16 -6.15 -22.61
N ALA A 224 5.40 -6.45 -23.02
CA ALA A 224 5.87 -7.83 -23.20
C ALA A 224 6.01 -8.55 -21.85
N ASP A 225 6.61 -7.89 -20.84
CA ASP A 225 6.69 -8.41 -19.47
C ASP A 225 5.29 -8.67 -18.90
N ASN A 226 4.38 -7.71 -19.09
CA ASN A 226 3.02 -7.82 -18.59
C ASN A 226 2.24 -8.98 -19.25
N LEU A 227 2.37 -9.15 -20.58
CA LEU A 227 1.73 -10.24 -21.30
C LEU A 227 2.29 -11.62 -20.94
N ALA A 228 3.58 -11.71 -20.61
CA ALA A 228 4.22 -12.98 -20.24
C ALA A 228 3.62 -13.60 -18.97
N LEU A 229 3.02 -12.78 -18.10
CA LEU A 229 2.37 -13.22 -16.86
C LEU A 229 0.84 -12.98 -16.87
N LEU A 230 0.25 -12.73 -18.04
CA LEU A 230 -1.18 -12.42 -18.16
C LEU A 230 -2.09 -13.50 -17.55
N ASP A 231 -1.75 -14.78 -17.77
CA ASP A 231 -2.56 -15.91 -17.30
C ASP A 231 -2.54 -16.07 -15.78
N ASP A 232 -1.50 -15.53 -15.13
CA ASP A 232 -1.32 -15.48 -13.67
C ASP A 232 -1.51 -14.06 -13.09
N TRP A 233 -2.14 -13.16 -13.84
CA TRP A 233 -2.43 -11.82 -13.33
C TRP A 233 -3.33 -11.92 -12.09
N GLY A 234 -2.83 -11.49 -10.95
CA GLY A 234 -3.48 -11.60 -9.64
C GLY A 234 -3.22 -12.93 -8.90
N GLY A 235 -2.46 -13.83 -9.51
CA GLY A 235 -1.96 -15.05 -8.90
C GLY A 235 -0.68 -14.84 -8.08
N THR A 236 0.01 -15.94 -7.79
CA THR A 236 1.17 -15.94 -6.89
C THR A 236 2.46 -15.48 -7.55
N ASP A 237 2.55 -15.51 -8.88
CA ASP A 237 3.75 -15.13 -9.65
C ASP A 237 3.78 -13.64 -10.05
N THR A 238 2.79 -12.86 -9.60
CA THR A 238 2.69 -11.42 -9.88
C THR A 238 2.53 -10.64 -8.58
N TYR A 239 2.87 -9.35 -8.62
CA TYR A 239 2.53 -8.34 -7.62
C TYR A 239 1.85 -7.14 -8.33
N PRO A 240 0.65 -7.33 -8.91
CA PRO A 240 0.22 -6.48 -10.00
C PRO A 240 -0.53 -5.22 -9.57
N HIS A 241 -0.44 -4.18 -10.41
CA HIS A 241 -1.31 -2.99 -10.36
C HIS A 241 -1.82 -2.65 -11.77
N TYR A 242 -3.06 -2.18 -11.90
CA TYR A 242 -3.67 -1.85 -13.19
C TYR A 242 -3.11 -0.57 -13.84
N ALA A 243 -3.46 -0.34 -15.11
CA ALA A 243 -3.12 0.88 -15.87
C ALA A 243 -3.94 2.12 -15.45
N TRP A 244 -3.39 3.32 -15.67
CA TRP A 244 -4.00 4.63 -15.41
C TRP A 244 -5.41 4.81 -15.97
N GLY A 245 -5.73 4.20 -17.12
CA GLY A 245 -7.08 4.26 -17.70
C GLY A 245 -8.15 3.77 -16.72
N TRP A 246 -7.85 2.72 -15.94
CA TRP A 246 -8.75 2.21 -14.91
C TRP A 246 -8.74 3.04 -13.62
N ALA A 247 -7.62 3.66 -13.25
CA ALA A 247 -7.60 4.63 -12.15
C ALA A 247 -8.51 5.83 -12.45
N TRP A 248 -8.34 6.41 -13.65
CA TRP A 248 -9.17 7.52 -14.13
C TRP A 248 -10.65 7.13 -14.17
N ALA A 249 -10.99 6.02 -14.83
CA ALA A 249 -12.36 5.54 -14.89
C ALA A 249 -12.95 5.19 -13.52
N GLY A 250 -12.16 4.59 -12.61
CA GLY A 250 -12.58 4.29 -11.24
C GLY A 250 -13.00 5.52 -10.44
N ASN A 251 -12.42 6.68 -10.71
CA ASN A 251 -12.75 7.95 -10.05
C ASN A 251 -13.89 8.73 -10.71
N THR A 252 -14.71 8.11 -11.56
CA THR A 252 -15.82 8.80 -12.22
C THR A 252 -16.75 9.50 -11.22
N PRO A 253 -17.09 10.79 -11.40
CA PRO A 253 -16.81 11.66 -12.57
C PRO A 253 -15.57 12.57 -12.42
N PHE A 254 -14.75 12.38 -11.40
CA PHE A 254 -13.72 13.32 -10.96
C PHE A 254 -12.41 13.25 -11.76
N ARG A 255 -11.54 14.23 -11.51
CA ARG A 255 -10.17 14.35 -12.03
C ARG A 255 -9.15 13.77 -11.06
N LEU A 256 -8.08 13.20 -11.63
CA LEU A 256 -6.93 12.64 -10.92
C LEU A 256 -7.35 11.55 -9.90
N TRP A 257 -6.49 11.28 -8.92
CA TRP A 257 -6.46 10.03 -8.17
C TRP A 257 -5.71 10.16 -6.84
N LYS A 258 -5.55 9.04 -6.11
CA LYS A 258 -4.73 8.90 -4.90
C LYS A 258 -3.47 9.77 -4.97
N ARG A 259 -3.12 10.41 -3.86
CA ARG A 259 -2.04 11.41 -3.67
C ARG A 259 -2.34 12.85 -4.10
N TYR A 260 -3.39 13.10 -4.88
CA TYR A 260 -3.74 14.46 -5.29
C TYR A 260 -4.95 14.98 -4.52
N THR A 261 -4.99 16.29 -4.25
CA THR A 261 -6.09 16.94 -3.50
C THR A 261 -7.32 17.27 -4.36
N TRP A 262 -7.30 16.92 -5.64
CA TRP A 262 -8.47 16.92 -6.52
C TRP A 262 -9.52 15.90 -6.00
N LEU A 263 -10.79 16.05 -6.36
CA LEU A 263 -11.86 15.18 -5.85
C LEU A 263 -11.63 13.71 -6.24
N GLY A 264 -10.95 13.42 -7.35
CA GLY A 264 -10.61 12.04 -7.69
C GLY A 264 -9.61 11.40 -6.71
N GLY A 265 -8.87 12.17 -5.91
CA GLY A 265 -8.04 11.64 -4.82
C GLY A 265 -8.69 11.69 -3.44
N THR A 266 -9.70 12.54 -3.24
CA THR A 266 -10.21 12.91 -1.90
C THR A 266 -11.70 12.62 -1.68
N ARG A 267 -12.51 12.49 -2.73
CA ARG A 267 -13.92 12.13 -2.63
C ARG A 267 -14.09 10.65 -2.87
N VAL A 268 -14.41 9.95 -1.79
CA VAL A 268 -14.50 8.48 -1.73
C VAL A 268 -15.92 8.03 -1.40
N PRO A 269 -16.31 6.79 -1.74
CA PRO A 269 -17.57 6.24 -1.26
C PRO A 269 -17.59 6.15 0.27
N PHE A 270 -18.71 6.51 0.88
CA PHE A 270 -19.00 6.35 2.31
C PHE A 270 -20.42 5.84 2.49
N ILE A 271 -20.56 4.72 3.19
CA ILE A 271 -21.85 4.10 3.53
C ILE A 271 -21.93 4.02 5.06
N ALA A 272 -23.04 4.52 5.61
CA ALA A 272 -23.38 4.36 7.01
C ALA A 272 -24.63 3.48 7.16
N TYR A 273 -24.55 2.47 8.02
CA TYR A 273 -25.64 1.53 8.27
C TYR A 273 -25.85 1.37 9.78
N TRP A 274 -27.06 1.66 10.26
CA TRP A 274 -27.42 1.53 11.68
C TRP A 274 -28.93 1.31 11.86
N PRO A 275 -29.42 0.06 11.72
CA PRO A 275 -30.85 -0.24 11.54
C PRO A 275 -31.79 0.33 12.62
N LYS A 276 -31.34 0.30 13.87
CA LYS A 276 -32.15 0.80 14.99
C LYS A 276 -32.37 2.32 14.95
N HIS A 277 -31.49 3.07 14.29
CA HIS A 277 -31.46 4.53 14.27
C HIS A 277 -31.79 5.15 12.90
N ILE A 278 -31.31 4.57 11.80
CA ILE A 278 -31.62 5.01 10.44
C ILE A 278 -32.91 4.31 9.98
N ARG A 279 -34.03 5.04 9.96
CA ARG A 279 -35.39 4.46 9.77
C ARG A 279 -36.13 4.92 8.52
N ASP A 280 -35.54 5.83 7.74
CA ASP A 280 -36.12 6.36 6.51
C ASP A 280 -35.99 5.43 5.31
N GLY A 281 -35.41 4.23 5.50
CA GLY A 281 -35.16 3.26 4.43
C GLY A 281 -33.85 3.51 3.68
N GLY A 282 -33.04 4.48 4.12
CA GLY A 282 -31.78 4.85 3.49
C GLY A 282 -31.94 5.98 2.46
N GLY A 283 -30.81 6.58 2.07
CA GLY A 283 -30.76 7.61 1.04
C GLY A 283 -29.38 8.24 0.93
N VAL A 284 -29.19 9.09 -0.08
CA VAL A 284 -27.96 9.87 -0.27
C VAL A 284 -28.00 11.09 0.66
N ARG A 285 -26.87 11.38 1.33
CA ARG A 285 -26.69 12.56 2.17
C ARG A 285 -25.74 13.53 1.46
N PRO A 286 -26.18 14.74 1.08
CA PRO A 286 -25.35 15.68 0.33
C PRO A 286 -24.36 16.46 1.20
N GLN A 287 -24.54 16.43 2.53
CA GLN A 287 -23.74 17.24 3.45
C GLN A 287 -22.25 16.95 3.31
N PHE A 288 -21.43 18.00 3.40
CA PHE A 288 -19.99 17.85 3.38
C PHE A 288 -19.50 17.05 4.59
N GLY A 289 -18.63 16.07 4.37
CA GLY A 289 -18.01 15.26 5.41
C GLY A 289 -16.61 14.80 5.02
N HIS A 290 -15.79 14.50 6.02
CA HIS A 290 -14.42 14.04 5.85
C HIS A 290 -14.05 13.01 6.92
N ALA A 291 -12.96 12.27 6.73
CA ALA A 291 -12.52 11.23 7.66
C ALA A 291 -12.31 11.74 9.11
N ILE A 292 -11.93 13.01 9.29
CA ILE A 292 -11.77 13.60 10.64
C ILE A 292 -13.09 13.72 11.42
N ASP A 293 -14.23 13.66 10.72
CA ASP A 293 -15.57 13.75 11.29
C ASP A 293 -16.03 12.40 11.87
N LEU A 294 -15.35 11.29 11.55
CA LEU A 294 -15.72 9.96 12.04
C LEU A 294 -15.51 9.80 13.54
N LEU A 295 -14.38 10.29 14.09
CA LEU A 295 -14.10 10.22 15.53
C LEU A 295 -15.20 10.91 16.37
N PRO A 296 -15.53 12.20 16.15
CA PRO A 296 -16.61 12.83 16.91
C PRO A 296 -17.97 12.18 16.67
N THR A 297 -18.23 11.65 15.47
CA THR A 297 -19.46 10.89 15.18
C THR A 297 -19.57 9.63 16.05
N VAL A 298 -18.49 8.85 16.17
CA VAL A 298 -18.48 7.64 17.02
C VAL A 298 -18.60 8.00 18.50
N LEU A 299 -17.92 9.06 18.94
CA LEU A 299 -18.02 9.53 20.33
C LEU A 299 -19.45 9.96 20.67
N ASP A 300 -20.10 10.74 19.81
CA ASP A 300 -21.50 11.15 19.96
C ASP A 300 -22.45 9.96 19.96
N ALA A 301 -22.26 8.99 19.05
CA ALA A 301 -23.07 7.77 19.01
C ALA A 301 -22.94 6.94 20.29
N CYS A 302 -21.76 6.97 20.93
CA CYS A 302 -21.50 6.34 22.22
C CYS A 302 -21.94 7.18 23.43
N GLY A 303 -22.33 8.44 23.25
CA GLY A 303 -22.62 9.38 24.34
C GLY A 303 -21.39 9.75 25.17
N VAL A 304 -20.20 9.68 24.57
CA VAL A 304 -18.90 9.96 25.21
C VAL A 304 -18.42 11.35 24.79
N ARG A 305 -17.97 12.15 25.75
CA ARG A 305 -17.28 13.42 25.43
C ARG A 305 -15.81 13.13 25.17
N ALA A 306 -15.23 13.76 24.16
CA ALA A 306 -13.79 13.70 23.92
C ALA A 306 -13.03 14.15 25.18
N PRO A 307 -12.08 13.35 25.69
CA PRO A 307 -11.33 13.71 26.89
C PRO A 307 -10.33 14.83 26.58
N GLU A 308 -10.17 15.78 27.51
CA GLU A 308 -9.15 16.83 27.42
C GLU A 308 -7.73 16.28 27.62
N ALA A 309 -7.60 15.15 28.32
CA ALA A 309 -6.34 14.46 28.54
C ALA A 309 -6.53 12.94 28.58
N VAL A 310 -5.54 12.20 28.07
CA VAL A 310 -5.44 10.74 28.12
C VAL A 310 -4.08 10.39 28.71
N ASP A 311 -4.05 9.54 29.74
CA ASP A 311 -2.82 9.15 30.46
C ASP A 311 -1.93 10.32 30.91
N GLY A 312 -2.56 11.44 31.28
CA GLY A 312 -1.87 12.67 31.71
C GLY A 312 -1.33 13.54 30.57
N ILE A 313 -1.54 13.15 29.31
CA ILE A 313 -1.17 13.93 28.12
C ILE A 313 -2.39 14.74 27.66
N THR A 314 -2.24 16.07 27.62
CA THR A 314 -3.24 16.97 27.03
C THR A 314 -3.41 16.65 25.55
N GLN A 315 -4.65 16.45 25.12
CA GLN A 315 -4.96 16.13 23.74
C GLN A 315 -5.12 17.41 22.91
N THR A 316 -4.73 17.33 21.63
CA THR A 316 -5.12 18.34 20.65
C THR A 316 -6.64 18.34 20.50
N PRO A 317 -7.30 19.51 20.34
CA PRO A 317 -8.73 19.55 20.08
C PRO A 317 -9.14 18.68 18.89
N VAL A 318 -10.27 17.98 19.00
CA VAL A 318 -10.85 17.25 17.87
C VAL A 318 -11.25 18.28 16.81
N GLN A 319 -10.68 18.14 15.62
CA GLN A 319 -10.83 19.10 14.51
C GLN A 319 -12.09 18.84 13.67
N GLY A 320 -12.59 17.60 13.67
CA GLY A 320 -13.82 17.24 12.99
C GLY A 320 -15.07 17.60 13.78
N ALA A 321 -16.22 17.44 13.15
CA ALA A 321 -17.53 17.62 13.75
C ALA A 321 -18.45 16.43 13.43
N SER A 322 -19.36 16.11 14.33
CA SER A 322 -20.19 14.91 14.23
C SER A 322 -21.15 14.94 13.04
N LEU A 323 -21.12 13.87 12.24
CA LEU A 323 -22.06 13.59 11.15
C LEU A 323 -23.35 12.94 11.64
N LEU A 324 -23.45 12.60 12.94
CA LEU A 324 -24.61 11.88 13.46
C LEU A 324 -25.97 12.53 13.13
N PRO A 325 -26.13 13.87 13.18
CA PRO A 325 -27.38 14.51 12.76
C PRO A 325 -27.78 14.18 11.32
N THR A 326 -26.82 14.17 10.39
CA THR A 326 -27.07 13.95 8.95
C THR A 326 -27.52 12.51 8.66
N LEU A 327 -27.14 11.55 9.51
CA LEU A 327 -27.57 10.15 9.35
C LEU A 327 -29.09 9.99 9.53
N THR A 328 -29.71 10.80 10.39
CA THR A 328 -31.15 10.67 10.74
C THR A 328 -32.02 11.80 10.19
N ASP A 329 -31.43 12.93 9.78
CA ASP A 329 -32.12 14.05 9.18
C ASP A 329 -31.41 14.48 7.89
N PRO A 330 -32.02 14.23 6.71
CA PRO A 330 -31.42 14.62 5.43
C PRO A 330 -31.34 16.14 5.24
N SER A 331 -32.02 16.94 6.07
CA SER A 331 -32.00 18.41 6.06
C SER A 331 -31.05 19.02 7.09
N ALA A 332 -30.31 18.20 7.84
CA ALA A 332 -29.30 18.68 8.75
C ALA A 332 -28.26 19.55 8.00
N PRO A 333 -27.74 20.62 8.62
CA PRO A 333 -26.68 21.41 8.03
C PRO A 333 -25.39 20.60 7.93
N ASP A 334 -24.45 21.08 7.13
CA ASP A 334 -23.07 20.58 7.16
C ASP A 334 -22.51 20.68 8.60
N PRO A 335 -21.77 19.67 9.06
CA PRO A 335 -21.21 19.67 10.41
C PRO A 335 -20.15 20.76 10.60
N ARG A 336 -19.57 21.26 9.49
CA ARG A 336 -18.52 22.27 9.46
C ARG A 336 -18.39 22.89 8.07
N SER A 337 -17.76 24.07 8.00
CA SER A 337 -17.61 24.84 6.77
C SER A 337 -16.22 24.81 6.13
N VAL A 338 -15.16 24.44 6.85
CA VAL A 338 -13.77 24.56 6.38
C VAL A 338 -13.02 23.23 6.46
N GLN A 339 -12.32 22.86 5.39
CA GLN A 339 -11.33 21.76 5.35
C GLN A 339 -10.16 22.12 4.44
N TYR A 340 -8.93 22.11 4.97
CA TYR A 340 -7.72 22.17 4.15
C TYR A 340 -7.25 20.76 3.75
N PHE A 341 -6.49 20.65 2.67
CA PHE A 341 -5.85 19.43 2.20
C PHE A 341 -4.41 19.74 1.78
N GLU A 342 -3.50 18.83 2.12
CA GLU A 342 -2.12 18.79 1.61
C GLU A 342 -1.69 17.34 1.47
N MET A 343 -1.16 16.98 0.30
CA MET A 343 -0.52 15.68 0.08
C MET A 343 0.55 15.83 -1.00
N LEU A 344 1.81 15.61 -0.61
CA LEU A 344 2.97 15.66 -1.52
C LEU A 344 3.01 16.95 -2.34
N GLY A 345 2.73 18.08 -1.69
CA GLY A 345 2.73 19.38 -2.33
C GLY A 345 1.45 19.74 -3.10
N SER A 346 0.57 18.77 -3.38
CA SER A 346 -0.79 19.04 -3.88
C SER A 346 -1.61 19.67 -2.75
N ARG A 347 -2.26 20.81 -3.02
CA ARG A 347 -2.94 21.64 -2.01
C ARG A 347 -4.37 21.92 -2.41
N ALA A 348 -5.30 21.84 -1.45
CA ALA A 348 -6.66 22.32 -1.66
C ALA A 348 -7.29 22.87 -0.37
N ILE A 349 -8.35 23.65 -0.51
CA ILE A 349 -9.22 24.05 0.59
C ILE A 349 -10.68 24.05 0.16
N PHE A 350 -11.55 23.54 1.01
CA PHE A 350 -13.00 23.70 0.94
C PHE A 350 -13.45 24.74 1.98
N VAL A 351 -14.30 25.70 1.56
CA VAL A 351 -14.94 26.71 2.42
C VAL A 351 -16.37 26.97 1.92
N ASP A 352 -17.38 26.60 2.69
CA ASP A 352 -18.80 26.93 2.44
C ASP A 352 -19.27 26.65 1.00
N GLY A 353 -19.10 25.40 0.53
CA GLY A 353 -19.48 24.99 -0.84
C GLY A 353 -18.38 25.24 -1.89
N TRP A 354 -17.44 26.16 -1.64
CA TRP A 354 -16.37 26.47 -2.58
C TRP A 354 -15.13 25.64 -2.33
N LYS A 355 -14.47 25.20 -3.40
CA LYS A 355 -13.17 24.52 -3.34
C LYS A 355 -12.14 25.18 -4.23
N ALA A 356 -10.95 25.45 -3.68
CA ALA A 356 -9.78 25.85 -4.45
C ALA A 356 -8.70 24.75 -4.38
N THR A 357 -8.02 24.45 -5.49
CA THR A 357 -6.97 23.41 -5.55
C THR A 357 -5.86 23.79 -6.52
N THR A 358 -4.64 23.33 -6.27
CA THR A 358 -3.48 23.57 -7.15
C THR A 358 -3.33 22.53 -8.25
N ASP A 359 -2.61 22.90 -9.30
CA ASP A 359 -2.13 22.00 -10.36
C ASP A 359 -0.75 21.37 -10.05
N HIS A 360 -0.31 21.41 -8.78
CA HIS A 360 1.00 20.91 -8.38
C HIS A 360 1.14 19.41 -8.66
N VAL A 361 2.29 19.03 -9.21
CA VAL A 361 2.66 17.63 -9.47
C VAL A 361 3.85 17.28 -8.60
N SER A 362 3.63 16.31 -7.70
CA SER A 362 4.67 15.76 -6.82
C SER A 362 5.83 15.18 -7.61
N THR A 363 7.03 15.23 -7.04
CA THR A 363 8.25 14.74 -7.70
C THR A 363 8.63 13.33 -7.27
N GLY A 364 9.34 12.63 -8.17
CA GLY A 364 9.97 11.34 -7.86
C GLY A 364 9.22 10.13 -8.38
N LEU A 365 8.17 10.34 -9.18
CA LEU A 365 7.40 9.29 -9.85
C LEU A 365 7.52 9.46 -11.35
N MET A 366 8.22 8.55 -12.02
CA MET A 366 8.70 8.78 -13.38
C MET A 366 7.59 9.08 -14.40
N ASP A 367 6.52 8.28 -14.44
CA ASP A 367 5.43 8.53 -15.40
C ASP A 367 4.69 9.85 -15.10
N GLU A 368 4.48 10.19 -13.82
CA GLU A 368 3.83 11.45 -13.44
C GLU A 368 4.74 12.66 -13.73
N ASP A 369 6.02 12.58 -13.37
CA ASP A 369 7.04 13.58 -13.67
C ASP A 369 7.03 13.95 -15.16
N LEU A 370 6.93 12.93 -16.04
CA LEU A 370 7.02 13.07 -17.50
C LEU A 370 5.73 13.48 -18.19
N LEU A 371 4.56 13.03 -17.71
CA LEU A 371 3.31 13.07 -18.47
C LEU A 371 2.24 13.98 -17.87
N LEU A 372 2.21 14.18 -16.56
CA LEU A 372 1.17 14.99 -15.91
C LEU A 372 1.47 16.49 -16.10
N PRO A 373 0.58 17.29 -16.70
CA PRO A 373 0.76 18.73 -16.79
C PRO A 373 0.55 19.36 -15.41
N GLY A 374 1.30 20.42 -15.11
CA GLY A 374 1.20 21.15 -13.86
C GLY A 374 2.53 21.69 -13.37
N SER A 375 2.51 22.49 -12.31
CA SER A 375 3.72 23.04 -11.71
C SER A 375 4.50 22.01 -10.88
N ARG A 376 5.84 22.15 -10.84
CA ARG A 376 6.77 21.45 -9.91
C ARG A 376 7.47 22.46 -8.98
N ASP A 377 6.93 23.67 -8.93
CA ASP A 377 7.46 24.79 -8.17
C ASP A 377 6.28 25.45 -7.46
N PHE A 378 6.29 25.44 -6.13
CA PHE A 378 5.21 25.99 -5.32
C PHE A 378 4.88 27.46 -5.63
N ASP A 379 5.87 28.24 -6.08
CA ASP A 379 5.71 29.65 -6.44
C ASP A 379 5.06 29.83 -7.82
N GLN A 380 5.07 28.80 -8.66
CA GLN A 380 4.45 28.78 -9.99
C GLN A 380 3.13 28.00 -10.04
N ASP A 381 2.68 27.43 -8.91
CA ASP A 381 1.41 26.71 -8.83
C ASP A 381 0.24 27.61 -9.22
N THR A 382 -0.59 27.11 -10.14
CA THR A 382 -1.85 27.74 -10.50
C THR A 382 -2.96 27.18 -9.62
N TRP A 383 -3.77 28.08 -9.05
CA TRP A 383 -4.95 27.70 -8.27
C TRP A 383 -6.21 27.79 -9.13
N SER A 384 -6.95 26.69 -9.20
CA SER A 384 -8.31 26.64 -9.75
C SER A 384 -9.34 26.83 -8.64
N LEU A 385 -10.54 27.29 -8.99
CA LEU A 385 -11.66 27.52 -8.07
C LEU A 385 -12.94 26.91 -8.63
N PHE A 386 -13.69 26.22 -7.76
CA PHE A 386 -14.93 25.52 -8.09
C PHE A 386 -16.01 25.83 -7.06
N ASP A 387 -17.25 26.01 -7.51
CA ASP A 387 -18.44 26.01 -6.67
C ASP A 387 -19.00 24.58 -6.66
N LEU A 388 -18.82 23.83 -5.57
CA LEU A 388 -19.21 22.41 -5.53
C LEU A 388 -20.71 22.19 -5.37
N ASP A 389 -21.48 23.24 -5.05
CA ASP A 389 -22.94 23.17 -5.02
C ASP A 389 -23.52 23.07 -6.44
N GLU A 390 -22.86 23.71 -7.42
CA GLU A 390 -23.26 23.73 -8.83
C GLU A 390 -22.36 22.84 -9.73
N ASP A 391 -21.10 22.60 -9.33
CA ASP A 391 -20.12 21.76 -10.03
C ASP A 391 -19.58 20.67 -9.12
N PHE A 392 -20.38 19.61 -8.96
CA PHE A 392 -20.01 18.43 -8.18
C PHE A 392 -18.67 17.79 -8.60
N SER A 393 -18.20 18.02 -9.83
CA SER A 393 -17.12 17.27 -10.46
C SER A 393 -15.77 17.99 -10.60
N GLU A 394 -15.68 19.27 -10.22
CA GLU A 394 -14.53 20.15 -10.55
C GLU A 394 -14.25 20.21 -12.06
N SER A 395 -15.31 20.35 -12.84
CA SER A 395 -15.27 20.44 -14.30
C SER A 395 -15.08 21.86 -14.82
N HIS A 396 -15.52 22.88 -14.08
CA HIS A 396 -15.56 24.27 -14.53
C HIS A 396 -14.81 25.20 -13.58
N ASP A 397 -13.59 25.57 -13.95
CA ASP A 397 -12.76 26.49 -13.19
C ASP A 397 -13.23 27.94 -13.36
N VAL A 398 -13.69 28.54 -12.27
CA VAL A 398 -14.22 29.92 -12.21
C VAL A 398 -13.25 30.89 -11.51
N ALA A 399 -11.98 30.51 -11.33
CA ALA A 399 -10.95 31.34 -10.69
C ALA A 399 -10.83 32.74 -11.29
N ALA A 400 -10.88 32.86 -12.62
CA ALA A 400 -10.78 34.13 -13.32
C ALA A 400 -12.01 35.04 -13.11
N GLU A 401 -13.16 34.46 -12.80
CA GLU A 401 -14.43 35.16 -12.56
C GLU A 401 -14.55 35.63 -11.10
N HIS A 402 -13.89 34.92 -10.17
CA HIS A 402 -13.94 35.22 -8.74
C HIS A 402 -12.53 35.37 -8.10
N PRO A 403 -11.68 36.31 -8.58
CA PRO A 403 -10.30 36.44 -8.11
C PRO A 403 -10.20 36.83 -6.62
N ASP A 404 -11.12 37.68 -6.12
CA ASP A 404 -11.14 38.09 -4.72
C ASP A 404 -11.48 36.92 -3.77
N LEU A 405 -12.36 36.03 -4.23
CA LEU A 405 -12.75 34.81 -3.51
C LEU A 405 -11.57 33.85 -3.47
N LEU A 406 -10.92 33.62 -4.60
CA LEU A 406 -9.74 32.76 -4.68
C LEU A 406 -8.63 33.24 -3.73
N GLU A 407 -8.32 34.53 -3.74
CA GLU A 407 -7.31 35.09 -2.83
C GLU A 407 -7.70 34.96 -1.36
N ARG A 408 -9.00 35.02 -1.03
CA ARG A 408 -9.48 34.74 0.33
C ARG A 408 -9.25 33.27 0.72
N LEU A 409 -9.58 32.33 -0.16
CA LEU A 409 -9.40 30.89 0.08
C LEU A 409 -7.90 30.54 0.19
N LYS A 410 -7.03 31.13 -0.63
CA LYS A 410 -5.58 30.96 -0.50
C LYS A 410 -5.05 31.41 0.86
N ARG A 411 -5.49 32.57 1.35
CA ARG A 411 -5.14 33.05 2.71
C ARG A 411 -5.68 32.12 3.80
N GLN A 412 -6.91 31.63 3.65
CA GLN A 412 -7.48 30.67 4.59
C GLN A 412 -6.68 29.38 4.60
N TRP A 413 -6.29 28.84 3.43
CA TRP A 413 -5.44 27.65 3.34
C TRP A 413 -4.13 27.84 4.09
N SER A 414 -3.45 28.99 3.92
CA SER A 414 -2.21 29.26 4.64
C SER A 414 -2.41 29.32 6.17
N ALA A 415 -3.52 29.90 6.63
CA ALA A 415 -3.83 29.97 8.06
C ALA A 415 -4.14 28.58 8.64
N GLU A 416 -4.92 27.76 7.93
CA GLU A 416 -5.17 26.37 8.33
C GLU A 416 -3.88 25.54 8.28
N ALA A 417 -3.03 25.72 7.27
CA ALA A 417 -1.76 25.01 7.15
C ALA A 417 -0.81 25.31 8.33
N ASP A 418 -0.71 26.58 8.74
CA ASP A 418 0.08 27.00 9.90
C ASP A 418 -0.51 26.45 11.20
N ALA A 419 -1.82 26.60 11.41
CA ALA A 419 -2.52 26.12 12.61
C ALA A 419 -2.42 24.60 12.80
N ASN A 420 -2.24 23.85 11.69
CA ASN A 420 -2.21 22.40 11.69
C ASN A 420 -0.83 21.79 11.41
N ASN A 421 0.26 22.58 11.50
CA ASN A 421 1.65 22.14 11.34
C ASN A 421 1.93 21.44 9.99
N VAL A 422 1.34 21.93 8.91
CA VAL A 422 1.56 21.41 7.54
C VAL A 422 2.91 21.84 6.98
N LEU A 423 3.46 22.96 7.46
CA LEU A 423 4.66 23.58 6.92
C LEU A 423 5.94 23.07 7.63
N PRO A 424 7.08 22.92 6.90
CA PRO A 424 7.28 23.21 5.48
C PRO A 424 6.71 22.12 4.56
N LEU A 425 6.40 22.49 3.31
CA LEU A 425 5.94 21.55 2.28
C LEU A 425 7.08 20.67 1.77
N LEU A 426 6.76 19.40 1.50
CA LEU A 426 7.64 18.42 0.88
C LEU A 426 6.85 17.65 -0.20
N ASP A 427 7.31 17.74 -1.44
CA ASP A 427 6.64 17.24 -2.65
C ASP A 427 7.26 15.96 -3.23
N SER A 428 8.39 15.50 -2.69
CA SER A 428 9.03 14.26 -3.16
C SER A 428 8.53 13.06 -2.38
N LEU A 429 7.89 12.08 -3.04
CA LEU A 429 7.45 10.83 -2.38
C LEU A 429 8.65 10.06 -1.79
N VAL A 430 9.67 9.83 -2.61
CA VAL A 430 10.89 9.13 -2.20
C VAL A 430 11.66 9.94 -1.15
N GLY A 431 11.73 11.26 -1.31
CA GLY A 431 12.34 12.15 -0.34
C GLY A 431 11.64 12.12 1.01
N ARG A 432 10.30 12.09 1.04
CA ARG A 432 9.50 11.92 2.26
C ARG A 432 9.79 10.59 2.93
N LEU A 433 9.77 9.49 2.16
CA LEU A 433 10.06 8.15 2.68
C LEU A 433 11.46 8.09 3.30
N ALA A 434 12.46 8.73 2.69
CA ALA A 434 13.80 8.82 3.26
C ALA A 434 13.82 9.69 4.55
N ALA A 435 13.12 10.82 4.58
CA ALA A 435 13.13 11.76 5.70
C ALA A 435 12.37 11.25 6.95
N PHE A 436 11.26 10.53 6.77
CA PHE A 436 10.50 9.93 7.89
C PHE A 436 11.18 8.70 8.50
N VAL A 437 12.28 8.27 7.91
CA VAL A 437 12.92 7.00 8.21
C VAL A 437 14.37 7.27 8.60
N PRO A 438 14.63 7.75 9.85
CA PRO A 438 15.99 7.80 10.33
C PRO A 438 16.56 6.37 10.34
N PRO A 439 17.80 6.17 9.88
CA PRO A 439 18.39 4.83 9.85
C PRO A 439 18.48 4.29 11.28
N GLN A 440 17.76 3.20 11.58
CA GLN A 440 17.91 2.48 12.85
C GLN A 440 19.36 2.00 13.04
N TYR A 441 19.99 1.64 11.92
CA TYR A 441 21.40 1.29 11.84
C TYR A 441 22.14 2.32 10.99
N PRO A 442 23.13 3.04 11.55
CA PRO A 442 24.07 3.82 10.76
C PRO A 442 24.71 3.00 9.62
N ILE A 443 25.31 3.69 8.65
CA ILE A 443 26.07 3.07 7.55
C ILE A 443 27.23 2.23 8.12
N GLY A 444 27.53 1.10 7.47
CA GLY A 444 28.61 0.17 7.89
C GLY A 444 28.31 -0.67 9.13
N GLN A 445 27.06 -0.71 9.63
CA GLN A 445 26.72 -1.47 10.82
C GLN A 445 26.59 -2.98 10.57
N THR A 446 26.77 -3.76 11.63
CA THR A 446 26.70 -5.22 11.62
C THR A 446 25.73 -5.71 12.69
N VAL A 447 24.87 -6.65 12.33
CA VAL A 447 24.03 -7.40 13.28
C VAL A 447 24.27 -8.89 13.10
N THR A 448 24.22 -9.65 14.19
CA THR A 448 24.25 -11.12 14.16
C THR A 448 22.91 -11.64 14.65
N LEU A 449 22.29 -12.46 13.82
CA LEU A 449 21.00 -13.08 14.04
C LEU A 449 21.20 -14.56 14.33
N TYR A 450 20.28 -15.13 15.11
CA TYR A 450 20.36 -16.50 15.58
C TYR A 450 19.07 -17.23 15.21
N PRO A 451 19.13 -18.46 14.66
CA PRO A 451 17.93 -19.18 14.22
C PRO A 451 16.98 -19.57 15.37
N GLN A 452 17.44 -19.48 16.62
CA GLN A 452 16.61 -19.69 17.81
C GLN A 452 15.76 -18.45 18.18
N ALA A 453 16.04 -17.29 17.57
CA ALA A 453 15.30 -16.06 17.80
C ALA A 453 14.04 -15.99 16.91
N GLY A 454 13.15 -15.05 17.23
CA GLY A 454 12.00 -14.73 16.38
C GLY A 454 12.43 -14.05 15.07
N PRO A 455 11.50 -13.95 14.10
CA PRO A 455 11.78 -13.29 12.82
C PRO A 455 12.13 -11.82 13.02
N VAL A 456 12.99 -11.31 12.13
CA VAL A 456 13.42 -9.90 12.14
C VAL A 456 13.00 -9.25 10.84
N SER A 457 12.20 -8.19 10.95
CA SER A 457 11.81 -7.35 9.81
C SER A 457 13.04 -6.96 8.99
N ASP A 458 12.92 -7.00 7.66
CA ASP A 458 13.99 -6.61 6.73
C ASP A 458 14.43 -5.14 6.88
N GLU A 459 13.57 -4.34 7.49
CA GLU A 459 13.83 -2.96 7.83
C GLU A 459 14.49 -2.76 9.20
N ALA A 460 14.55 -3.82 10.01
CA ALA A 460 15.23 -3.87 11.30
C ALA A 460 16.60 -4.60 11.20
N ILE A 461 17.21 -4.62 10.01
CA ILE A 461 18.58 -5.05 9.78
C ILE A 461 19.36 -3.95 9.03
N PRO A 462 20.71 -3.99 9.01
CA PRO A 462 21.51 -3.02 8.25
C PRO A 462 21.08 -2.92 6.77
N LEU A 463 20.96 -1.69 6.27
CA LEU A 463 20.50 -1.41 4.91
C LEU A 463 21.47 -1.97 3.85
N LEU A 464 20.96 -2.80 2.95
CA LEU A 464 21.74 -3.41 1.87
C LEU A 464 21.77 -2.58 0.58
N ALA A 465 20.99 -1.50 0.49
CA ALA A 465 20.95 -0.61 -0.69
C ALA A 465 22.33 0.00 -1.03
N GLY A 466 23.20 0.19 -0.02
CA GLY A 466 24.59 0.63 -0.17
C GLY A 466 25.58 -0.51 -0.52
N GLY A 467 25.09 -1.70 -0.85
CA GLY A 467 25.88 -2.93 -0.82
C GLY A 467 25.94 -3.54 0.58
N GLY A 468 26.76 -4.57 0.76
CA GLY A 468 26.92 -5.25 2.06
C GLY A 468 27.22 -6.73 1.93
N ARG A 469 27.02 -7.47 3.02
CA ARG A 469 27.15 -8.95 3.02
C ARG A 469 26.21 -9.61 4.01
N ILE A 470 25.79 -10.83 3.69
CA ILE A 470 25.05 -11.73 4.58
C ILE A 470 25.82 -13.05 4.62
N ILE A 471 26.27 -13.45 5.81
CA ILE A 471 27.14 -14.62 6.02
C ILE A 471 26.55 -15.52 7.09
N ALA A 472 26.25 -16.77 6.74
CA ALA A 472 25.79 -17.81 7.64
C ALA A 472 26.96 -18.66 8.15
N ASP A 473 27.00 -18.90 9.47
CA ASP A 473 27.90 -19.87 10.11
C ASP A 473 27.19 -21.22 10.20
N VAL A 474 27.63 -22.18 9.39
CA VAL A 474 26.93 -23.45 9.19
C VAL A 474 27.84 -24.65 9.44
N GLU A 475 27.25 -25.74 9.89
CA GLU A 475 27.84 -27.07 9.85
C GLU A 475 27.19 -27.88 8.73
N VAL A 476 28.01 -28.35 7.80
CA VAL A 476 27.61 -29.22 6.70
C VAL A 476 27.82 -30.66 7.13
N ALA A 477 26.73 -31.42 7.15
CA ALA A 477 26.76 -32.85 7.45
C ALA A 477 27.49 -33.65 6.37
N ASP A 478 27.82 -34.91 6.66
CA ASP A 478 28.42 -35.84 5.67
C ASP A 478 27.44 -36.23 4.54
N SER A 479 26.15 -35.96 4.71
CA SER A 479 25.14 -36.05 3.65
C SER A 479 25.21 -34.83 2.71
N ALA A 480 24.70 -34.98 1.49
CA ALA A 480 24.64 -33.87 0.53
C ALA A 480 23.96 -32.62 1.15
N PRO A 481 24.62 -31.45 1.21
CA PRO A 481 24.04 -30.27 1.84
C PRO A 481 22.84 -29.76 1.04
N SER A 482 21.79 -29.39 1.75
CA SER A 482 20.54 -28.92 1.15
C SER A 482 19.78 -28.02 2.12
N GLY A 483 19.18 -26.97 1.58
CA GLY A 483 18.27 -26.10 2.33
C GLY A 483 18.66 -24.62 2.29
N VAL A 484 17.77 -23.78 2.82
CA VAL A 484 17.95 -22.33 2.90
C VAL A 484 18.86 -21.95 4.05
N LEU A 485 19.80 -21.04 3.81
CA LEU A 485 20.65 -20.45 4.86
C LEU A 485 20.00 -19.19 5.42
N PHE A 486 19.57 -18.31 4.52
CA PHE A 486 18.78 -17.12 4.81
C PHE A 486 17.91 -16.74 3.62
N ALA A 487 16.74 -16.15 3.87
CA ALA A 487 15.88 -15.56 2.84
C ALA A 487 15.20 -14.29 3.34
N ILE A 488 15.01 -13.32 2.44
CA ILE A 488 14.29 -12.06 2.63
C ILE A 488 13.36 -11.92 1.43
N GLY A 489 12.07 -11.64 1.64
CA GLY A 489 11.11 -11.41 0.57
C GLY A 489 10.75 -12.67 -0.21
N ASP A 490 10.30 -12.47 -1.45
CA ASP A 490 9.93 -13.53 -2.39
C ASP A 490 10.42 -13.19 -3.82
N HIS A 491 9.94 -13.92 -4.83
CA HIS A 491 10.38 -13.75 -6.22
C HIS A 491 9.87 -12.46 -6.90
N ASN A 492 8.97 -11.70 -6.27
CA ASN A 492 8.58 -10.35 -6.67
C ASN A 492 9.54 -9.29 -6.10
N GLY A 493 10.29 -9.61 -5.05
CA GLY A 493 11.25 -8.70 -4.44
C GLY A 493 11.92 -9.38 -3.25
N GLY A 494 13.21 -9.72 -3.36
CA GLY A 494 13.86 -10.52 -2.33
C GLY A 494 15.30 -10.93 -2.58
N LEU A 495 15.90 -11.56 -1.58
CA LEU A 495 17.26 -12.07 -1.56
C LEU A 495 17.30 -13.39 -0.77
N ALA A 496 17.87 -14.44 -1.36
CA ALA A 496 18.05 -15.72 -0.68
C ALA A 496 19.43 -16.31 -0.93
N GLY A 497 20.02 -16.87 0.14
CA GLY A 497 21.18 -17.75 0.08
C GLY A 497 20.76 -19.15 0.50
N TYR A 498 20.93 -20.14 -0.39
CA TYR A 498 20.48 -21.51 -0.20
C TYR A 498 21.39 -22.51 -0.88
N VAL A 499 21.27 -23.79 -0.53
CA VAL A 499 22.03 -24.88 -1.13
C VAL A 499 21.07 -25.83 -1.82
N VAL A 500 21.27 -26.03 -3.13
CA VAL A 500 20.50 -26.95 -3.97
C VAL A 500 21.45 -27.79 -4.82
N ASP A 501 21.20 -29.10 -4.88
CA ASP A 501 22.12 -30.13 -5.39
C ASP A 501 23.53 -30.03 -4.78
N GLY A 502 23.62 -29.75 -3.49
CA GLY A 502 24.88 -29.59 -2.77
C GLY A 502 25.62 -28.28 -3.04
N ARG A 503 25.11 -27.40 -3.91
CA ARG A 503 25.82 -26.18 -4.36
C ARG A 503 25.20 -24.92 -3.78
N LEU A 504 26.04 -24.05 -3.21
CA LEU A 504 25.64 -22.72 -2.77
C LEU A 504 25.08 -21.92 -3.95
N THR A 505 23.90 -21.37 -3.75
CA THR A 505 23.21 -20.50 -4.70
C THR A 505 22.73 -19.26 -3.98
N VAL A 506 22.92 -18.10 -4.60
CA VAL A 506 22.42 -16.81 -4.16
C VAL A 506 21.48 -16.29 -5.24
N THR A 507 20.26 -15.91 -4.89
CA THR A 507 19.30 -15.31 -5.81
C THR A 507 18.85 -13.96 -5.29
N LEU A 508 18.85 -12.95 -6.17
CA LEU A 508 18.20 -11.67 -5.96
C LEU A 508 17.02 -11.59 -6.92
N ALA A 509 15.82 -11.41 -6.38
CA ALA A 509 14.65 -10.96 -7.11
C ALA A 509 14.58 -9.44 -6.99
N LEU A 510 14.95 -8.74 -8.06
CA LEU A 510 14.96 -7.28 -8.12
C LEU A 510 13.74 -6.80 -8.90
N PRO A 511 13.24 -5.57 -8.66
CA PRO A 511 12.09 -5.06 -9.39
C PRO A 511 12.26 -5.07 -10.93
N GLY A 512 13.49 -4.86 -11.41
CA GLY A 512 13.83 -4.87 -12.84
C GLY A 512 14.13 -6.25 -13.44
N GLY A 513 14.30 -7.30 -12.63
CA GLY A 513 14.72 -8.62 -13.10
C GLY A 513 15.36 -9.46 -11.98
N SER A 514 15.90 -10.63 -12.32
CA SER A 514 16.52 -11.51 -11.31
C SER A 514 18.00 -11.72 -11.57
N LEU A 515 18.77 -11.91 -10.50
CA LEU A 515 20.19 -12.27 -10.55
C LEU A 515 20.40 -13.57 -9.78
N LYS A 516 20.96 -14.61 -10.42
CA LYS A 516 21.28 -15.88 -9.78
C LYS A 516 22.77 -16.19 -9.89
N VAL A 517 23.38 -16.55 -8.77
CA VAL A 517 24.80 -16.89 -8.64
C VAL A 517 24.91 -18.28 -8.04
N ARG A 518 25.49 -19.24 -8.77
CA ARG A 518 25.62 -20.63 -8.30
C ARG A 518 27.07 -21.08 -8.30
N ALA A 519 27.52 -21.62 -7.17
CA ALA A 519 28.84 -22.22 -7.03
C ALA A 519 29.01 -23.42 -7.98
N SER A 520 30.21 -23.58 -8.54
CA SER A 520 30.52 -24.69 -9.45
C SER A 520 30.75 -26.02 -8.71
N GLN A 521 31.21 -25.95 -7.46
CA GLN A 521 31.53 -27.10 -6.62
C GLN A 521 30.50 -27.24 -5.48
N PRO A 522 30.24 -28.48 -5.02
CA PRO A 522 29.47 -28.70 -3.81
C PRO A 522 30.15 -28.09 -2.58
N LEU A 523 29.35 -27.70 -1.59
CA LEU A 523 29.85 -27.25 -0.30
C LEU A 523 30.45 -28.46 0.44
N PRO A 524 31.72 -28.41 0.88
CA PRO A 524 32.35 -29.53 1.58
C PRO A 524 31.76 -29.74 2.97
N ALA A 525 31.94 -30.94 3.52
CA ALA A 525 31.55 -31.27 4.89
C ALA A 525 32.40 -30.52 5.92
N GLY A 526 31.80 -30.22 7.08
CA GLY A 526 32.41 -29.47 8.17
C GLY A 526 31.82 -28.08 8.36
N ARG A 527 32.49 -27.25 9.18
CA ARG A 527 32.02 -25.91 9.53
C ARG A 527 32.53 -24.86 8.55
N HIS A 528 31.63 -24.02 8.06
CA HIS A 528 31.91 -23.01 7.04
C HIS A 528 31.18 -21.69 7.32
N LEU A 529 31.80 -20.58 6.88
CA LEU A 529 31.14 -19.30 6.73
C LEU A 529 30.68 -19.17 5.27
N VAL A 530 29.37 -19.10 5.03
CA VAL A 530 28.77 -19.25 3.70
C VAL A 530 27.74 -18.17 3.47
N GLY A 531 27.73 -17.53 2.31
CA GLY A 531 26.69 -16.53 2.02
C GLY A 531 26.98 -15.70 0.79
N CYS A 532 26.66 -14.40 0.87
CA CYS A 532 26.82 -13.48 -0.24
C CYS A 532 27.47 -12.15 0.14
N VAL A 533 28.21 -11.58 -0.81
CA VAL A 533 28.67 -10.18 -0.79
C VAL A 533 28.02 -9.43 -1.96
N LEU A 534 27.42 -8.28 -1.67
CA LEU A 534 26.77 -7.38 -2.61
C LEU A 534 27.65 -6.16 -2.81
N ARG A 535 28.09 -5.92 -4.05
CA ARG A 535 28.93 -4.77 -4.40
C ARG A 535 28.22 -3.88 -5.40
N LEU A 536 28.14 -2.60 -5.11
CA LEU A 536 27.69 -1.61 -6.07
C LEU A 536 28.67 -1.54 -7.23
N VAL A 537 28.15 -1.54 -8.45
CA VAL A 537 28.88 -1.27 -9.68
C VAL A 537 28.17 -0.13 -10.41
N SER A 538 28.81 0.46 -11.43
CA SER A 538 28.19 1.56 -12.18
C SER A 538 26.83 1.11 -12.74
N GLY A 539 25.75 1.73 -12.26
CA GLY A 539 24.38 1.44 -12.67
C GLY A 539 23.73 0.18 -12.09
N GLY A 540 24.42 -0.63 -11.29
CA GLY A 540 23.85 -1.92 -10.84
C GLY A 540 24.54 -2.59 -9.66
N VAL A 541 24.39 -3.90 -9.55
CA VAL A 541 24.95 -4.72 -8.45
C VAL A 541 25.69 -5.95 -8.96
N ARG A 542 26.84 -6.22 -8.36
CA ARG A 542 27.54 -7.51 -8.45
C ARG A 542 27.28 -8.32 -7.19
N ALA A 543 26.71 -9.51 -7.35
CA ALA A 543 26.57 -10.50 -6.28
C ALA A 543 27.72 -11.52 -6.36
N GLU A 544 28.33 -11.79 -5.22
CA GLU A 544 29.41 -12.77 -5.04
C GLU A 544 28.92 -13.82 -4.04
N ALA A 545 28.87 -15.09 -4.45
CA ALA A 545 28.66 -16.20 -3.53
C ALA A 545 30.01 -16.53 -2.87
N VAL A 546 30.04 -16.62 -1.54
CA VAL A 546 31.27 -16.77 -0.76
C VAL A 546 31.25 -17.97 0.18
N VAL A 547 32.41 -18.63 0.30
CA VAL A 547 32.68 -19.70 1.27
C VAL A 547 34.04 -19.41 1.93
N ASN A 548 34.05 -19.21 3.25
CA ASN A 548 35.26 -18.88 4.03
C ASN A 548 36.06 -17.73 3.41
N ASP A 549 35.38 -16.62 3.11
CA ASP A 549 35.88 -15.41 2.42
C ASP A 549 36.36 -15.60 0.96
N ALA A 550 36.39 -16.83 0.45
CA ALA A 550 36.68 -17.09 -0.95
C ALA A 550 35.42 -16.90 -1.81
N VAL A 551 35.52 -16.10 -2.87
CA VAL A 551 34.47 -15.97 -3.89
C VAL A 551 34.44 -17.25 -4.73
N VAL A 552 33.33 -17.98 -4.66
CA VAL A 552 33.15 -19.27 -5.37
C VAL A 552 32.31 -19.14 -6.64
N ALA A 553 31.56 -18.04 -6.79
CA ALA A 553 30.85 -17.64 -8.00
C ALA A 553 30.49 -16.16 -7.95
N THR A 554 30.27 -15.56 -9.12
CA THR A 554 29.84 -14.16 -9.24
C THR A 554 28.89 -13.98 -10.42
N ALA A 555 27.97 -13.02 -10.31
CA ALA A 555 27.23 -12.48 -11.43
C ALA A 555 26.96 -10.99 -11.21
N THR A 556 26.74 -10.26 -12.31
CA THR A 556 26.45 -8.83 -12.29
C THR A 556 25.08 -8.59 -12.92
N SER A 557 24.33 -7.66 -12.35
CA SER A 557 23.08 -7.14 -12.87
C SER A 557 23.21 -5.64 -13.12
N GLU A 558 22.53 -5.15 -14.15
CA GLU A 558 22.34 -3.71 -14.41
C GLU A 558 21.21 -3.11 -13.57
N HIS A 559 20.55 -3.92 -12.72
CA HIS A 559 19.54 -3.45 -11.79
C HIS A 559 20.16 -3.07 -10.45
N THR A 560 19.60 -2.04 -9.80
CA THR A 560 20.05 -1.54 -8.49
C THR A 560 19.41 -2.31 -7.34
N LEU A 561 20.06 -2.28 -6.17
CA LEU A 561 19.51 -2.85 -4.94
C LEU A 561 18.40 -1.97 -4.39
N PRO A 562 17.33 -2.56 -3.84
CA PRO A 562 16.22 -1.78 -3.34
C PRO A 562 16.45 -1.21 -1.93
N PHE A 563 15.76 -0.12 -1.59
CA PHE A 563 15.75 0.46 -0.23
C PHE A 563 14.81 -0.29 0.73
N VAL A 564 13.78 -0.88 0.14
CA VAL A 564 12.75 -1.72 0.77
C VAL A 564 12.55 -2.89 -0.19
N TRP A 565 12.68 -4.13 0.28
CA TRP A 565 12.59 -5.29 -0.62
C TRP A 565 11.18 -5.49 -1.16
N GLN A 566 10.18 -5.26 -0.31
CA GLN A 566 8.76 -5.34 -0.65
C GLN A 566 7.98 -4.28 0.14
N HIS A 567 7.13 -3.53 -0.54
CA HIS A 567 6.27 -2.52 0.10
C HIS A 567 5.41 -3.14 1.21
N GLY A 568 4.80 -4.30 0.92
CA GLY A 568 3.94 -5.02 1.85
C GLY A 568 4.66 -5.67 3.03
N GLY A 569 5.98 -5.54 3.08
CA GLY A 569 6.83 -6.00 4.16
C GLY A 569 7.34 -7.40 4.00
N THR A 570 8.52 -7.59 4.56
CA THR A 570 9.10 -8.90 4.72
C THR A 570 10.03 -8.97 5.92
N ARG A 571 10.60 -10.14 6.13
CA ARG A 571 11.54 -10.43 7.21
C ARG A 571 12.59 -11.39 6.74
N ILE A 572 13.71 -11.39 7.45
CA ILE A 572 14.74 -12.39 7.23
C ILE A 572 14.36 -13.69 7.97
N THR A 573 14.28 -14.80 7.23
CA THR A 573 14.20 -16.17 7.78
C THR A 573 15.58 -16.81 7.77
N LEU A 574 15.86 -17.66 8.75
CA LEU A 574 17.17 -18.28 8.96
C LEU A 574 17.01 -19.80 8.98
N GLY A 575 17.66 -20.51 8.05
CA GLY A 575 17.59 -21.96 7.98
C GLY A 575 16.36 -22.53 7.29
N TYR A 576 15.42 -21.69 6.84
CA TYR A 576 14.19 -22.08 6.14
C TYR A 576 13.63 -20.89 5.33
N ASP A 577 12.64 -21.15 4.48
CA ASP A 577 11.81 -20.15 3.78
C ASP A 577 10.32 -20.44 4.02
N ARG A 578 9.42 -19.53 3.67
CA ARG A 578 7.97 -19.61 3.94
C ARG A 578 7.15 -18.95 2.84
N GLY A 579 5.86 -19.27 2.75
CA GLY A 579 4.95 -18.60 1.82
C GLY A 579 5.41 -18.72 0.37
N LEU A 580 5.70 -17.59 -0.27
CA LEU A 580 6.30 -17.54 -1.60
C LEU A 580 7.82 -17.44 -1.50
N THR A 581 8.52 -18.23 -2.31
CA THR A 581 10.00 -18.28 -2.29
C THR A 581 10.62 -17.23 -3.19
N VAL A 582 11.83 -16.77 -2.83
CA VAL A 582 12.68 -15.93 -3.69
C VAL A 582 13.11 -16.65 -4.98
N SER A 583 13.21 -17.99 -4.96
CA SER A 583 13.60 -18.77 -6.12
C SER A 583 12.76 -20.03 -6.29
N ARG A 584 12.45 -20.36 -7.55
CA ARG A 584 11.74 -21.61 -7.92
C ARG A 584 12.59 -22.87 -7.80
N ASP A 585 13.84 -22.76 -7.37
CA ASP A 585 14.76 -23.90 -7.22
C ASP A 585 14.38 -24.81 -6.03
N TYR A 586 13.51 -24.36 -5.15
CA TYR A 586 13.06 -25.10 -3.97
C TYR A 586 11.61 -24.78 -3.59
N GLN A 587 11.07 -25.51 -2.62
CA GLN A 587 9.73 -25.31 -2.06
C GLN A 587 9.81 -25.16 -0.54
N PRO A 588 9.05 -24.24 0.09
CA PRO A 588 9.06 -24.07 1.54
C PRO A 588 8.68 -25.36 2.28
N PRO A 589 9.26 -25.63 3.47
CA PRO A 589 10.18 -24.76 4.19
C PRO A 589 11.64 -24.85 3.70
N PHE A 590 11.97 -25.80 2.83
CA PHE A 590 13.33 -26.15 2.37
C PHE A 590 14.40 -26.01 3.48
N ALA A 591 14.14 -26.64 4.62
CA ALA A 591 14.95 -26.47 5.82
C ALA A 591 16.40 -26.93 5.60
N TRP A 592 17.35 -26.16 6.16
CA TRP A 592 18.77 -26.52 6.19
C TRP A 592 18.96 -27.86 6.91
N ASN A 593 19.65 -28.80 6.23
CA ASN A 593 19.87 -30.15 6.74
C ASN A 593 21.13 -30.31 7.60
N GLY A 594 21.79 -29.20 7.96
CA GLY A 594 22.92 -29.16 8.89
C GLY A 594 22.64 -28.25 10.09
N ALA A 595 23.68 -27.91 10.86
CA ALA A 595 23.53 -26.89 11.90
C ALA A 595 23.66 -25.49 11.29
N LEU A 596 22.81 -24.55 11.72
CA LEU A 596 22.97 -23.12 11.47
C LEU A 596 23.21 -22.45 12.83
N HIS A 597 24.38 -21.85 13.02
CA HIS A 597 24.76 -21.24 14.30
C HIS A 597 24.32 -19.79 14.37
N SER A 598 24.57 -19.02 13.30
CA SER A 598 24.21 -17.61 13.21
C SER A 598 24.23 -17.13 11.77
N VAL A 599 23.62 -15.96 11.54
CA VAL A 599 23.72 -15.21 10.29
C VAL A 599 24.11 -13.77 10.61
N THR A 600 25.23 -13.33 10.07
CA THR A 600 25.71 -11.95 10.19
C THR A 600 25.31 -11.14 8.98
N VAL A 601 24.59 -10.04 9.19
CA VAL A 601 24.25 -9.04 8.17
C VAL A 601 25.09 -7.80 8.41
N HIS A 602 25.78 -7.34 7.38
CA HIS A 602 26.59 -6.13 7.39
C HIS A 602 26.16 -5.21 6.24
N GLY A 603 25.74 -3.99 6.56
CA GLY A 603 25.41 -2.96 5.58
C GLY A 603 26.68 -2.36 4.99
N GLY A 604 26.63 -1.92 3.74
CA GLY A 604 27.79 -1.32 3.07
C GLY A 604 28.31 -0.05 3.78
N ASP A 605 29.60 0.26 3.57
CA ASP A 605 30.28 1.44 4.11
C ASP A 605 30.05 2.72 3.30
N SER A 606 29.36 2.61 2.17
CA SER A 606 29.01 3.76 1.34
C SER A 606 27.64 4.28 1.74
N GLU A 607 27.52 5.59 1.96
CA GLU A 607 26.20 6.22 1.97
C GLU A 607 25.49 5.82 0.68
N PRO A 608 24.22 5.39 0.73
CA PRO A 608 23.42 5.31 -0.48
C PRO A 608 23.42 6.72 -1.06
N ASN A 609 24.23 6.98 -2.09
CA ASN A 609 24.39 8.32 -2.63
C ASN A 609 23.16 8.64 -3.49
N GLN A 610 22.00 8.74 -2.84
CA GLN A 610 20.72 9.06 -3.45
C GLN A 610 20.83 10.43 -4.11
N LEU A 611 21.60 11.37 -3.54
CA LEU A 611 21.84 12.68 -4.15
C LEU A 611 22.66 12.60 -5.44
N GLU A 612 23.67 11.73 -5.56
CA GLU A 612 24.41 11.56 -6.82
C GLU A 612 23.67 10.70 -7.84
N ALA A 613 22.87 9.71 -7.42
CA ALA A 613 22.00 8.95 -8.31
C ALA A 613 20.84 9.82 -8.84
N LEU A 614 20.25 10.68 -7.99
CA LEU A 614 19.29 11.71 -8.43
C LEU A 614 19.97 12.78 -9.30
N ARG A 615 21.18 13.25 -8.96
CA ARG A 615 21.92 14.20 -9.80
C ARG A 615 22.30 13.58 -11.15
N GLY A 616 22.73 12.33 -11.17
CA GLY A 616 23.04 11.56 -12.38
C GLY A 616 21.82 11.38 -13.29
N ALA A 617 20.65 11.09 -12.70
CA ALA A 617 19.37 11.01 -13.40
C ALA A 617 18.82 12.38 -13.86
N LEU A 618 19.28 13.48 -13.26
CA LEU A 618 19.01 14.86 -13.71
C LEU A 618 20.00 15.38 -14.75
N THR A 619 21.14 14.70 -14.95
CA THR A 619 22.21 15.08 -15.89
C THR A 619 22.39 14.10 -17.06
N ALA A 620 21.53 13.08 -17.17
CA ALA A 620 21.45 12.26 -18.38
C ALA A 620 20.45 12.94 -19.33
N ASP A 621 21.00 13.73 -20.25
CA ASP A 621 20.30 14.52 -21.28
C ASP A 621 19.22 13.75 -22.08
#